data_AF-A0A540W0X3-F1
#
_entry.id   AF-A0A540W0X3-F1
#
_cell.length_a   1.000
_cell.length_b   1.000
_cell.length_c   1.000
_cell.angle_alpha   90.00
_cell.angle_beta   90.00
_cell.angle_gamma   90.00
#
_symmetry.space_group_name_H-M   'P 1'
#
loop_
_entity.id
_entity.type
_entity.pdbx_description
1 polymer ?
#
loop_
_entity_poly.entity_id
_entity_poly.type
_entity_poly.pdbx_seq_one_letter_code
_entity_poly.pdbx_strand_id
1 'polypeptide(L)'
;MANLTEATVSFHTNDENKDHDTNVTVEVRDRNGQMAARVSDTFGAFNDHTNNGPYNLSILNHASKDDLQGGNVLLRVDPVGDDTWRFNLFVDLLFADGSHLTATADGLEVNEESEQQQTFGLN
;
A
#
# COMPACT_ATOMS: atom_id res chain seq x y z
N MET A 1 -11.46 -14.50 -16.97
CA MET A 1 -10.59 -13.80 -16.02
C MET A 1 -11.44 -12.79 -15.27
N ALA A 2 -11.33 -12.75 -13.94
CA ALA A 2 -12.05 -11.79 -13.13
C ALA A 2 -11.29 -10.46 -13.07
N ASN A 3 -12.02 -9.36 -13.03
CA ASN A 3 -11.46 -8.02 -13.00
C ASN A 3 -11.48 -7.47 -11.59
N LEU A 4 -10.52 -6.58 -11.29
CA LEU A 4 -10.43 -5.87 -10.03
C LEU A 4 -11.71 -5.06 -9.77
N THR A 5 -12.29 -5.25 -8.58
CA THR A 5 -13.50 -4.53 -8.14
C THR A 5 -13.25 -3.67 -6.91
N GLU A 6 -12.30 -4.06 -6.06
CA GLU A 6 -11.94 -3.32 -4.85
C GLU A 6 -10.46 -3.52 -4.55
N ALA A 7 -9.83 -2.48 -4.00
CA ALA A 7 -8.44 -2.50 -3.55
C ALA A 7 -8.35 -1.71 -2.26
N THR A 8 -7.77 -2.32 -1.23
CA THR A 8 -7.61 -1.68 0.09
C THR A 8 -6.19 -1.80 0.59
N VAL A 9 -5.78 -0.88 1.45
CA VAL A 9 -4.53 -0.94 2.20
C VAL A 9 -4.77 -0.76 3.69
N SER A 10 -4.07 -1.54 4.49
CA SER A 10 -4.02 -1.42 5.95
C SER A 10 -2.57 -1.37 6.42
N PHE A 11 -2.36 -0.70 7.55
CA PHE A 11 -1.06 -0.53 8.17
C PHE A 11 -1.14 -0.96 9.64
N HIS A 12 -0.07 -1.59 10.12
CA HIS A 12 0.16 -1.78 11.55
C HIS A 12 1.43 -1.04 11.95
N THR A 13 1.31 0.02 12.76
CA THR A 13 2.48 0.70 13.31
C THR A 13 3.03 -0.14 14.46
N ASN A 14 4.33 -0.42 14.41
CA ASN A 14 5.03 -1.22 15.40
C ASN A 14 5.39 -0.33 16.61
N ASP A 15 6.63 0.13 16.69
CA ASP A 15 7.24 0.79 17.85
C ASP A 15 7.69 2.23 17.63
N GLU A 16 7.58 2.75 16.39
CA GLU A 16 7.88 4.15 16.08
C GLU A 16 6.79 4.73 15.16
N ASN A 17 6.26 5.89 15.53
CA ASN A 17 5.02 6.44 14.99
C ASN A 17 5.18 7.02 13.57
N LYS A 18 4.04 7.32 12.95
CA LYS A 18 3.99 8.12 11.72
C LYS A 18 3.46 9.51 12.07
N ASP A 19 4.13 10.56 11.61
CA ASP A 19 3.63 11.92 11.77
C ASP A 19 2.42 12.23 10.88
N HIS A 20 1.62 13.19 11.32
CA HIS A 20 0.31 13.49 10.74
C HIS A 20 0.35 14.08 9.32
N ASP A 21 1.49 14.65 8.93
CA ASP A 21 1.75 15.29 7.64
C ASP A 21 2.67 14.47 6.73
N THR A 22 3.22 13.35 7.22
CA THR A 22 3.88 12.34 6.38
C THR A 22 2.88 11.79 5.35
N ASN A 23 3.16 11.99 4.07
CA ASN A 23 2.29 11.52 2.98
C ASN A 23 2.65 10.07 2.60
N VAL A 24 1.63 9.24 2.43
CA VAL A 24 1.78 7.84 2.04
C VAL A 24 1.04 7.62 0.73
N THR A 25 1.80 7.17 -0.27
CA THR A 25 1.29 6.76 -1.57
C THR A 25 1.37 5.25 -1.70
N VAL A 26 0.28 4.61 -2.10
CA VAL A 26 0.25 3.20 -2.46
C VAL A 26 -0.32 3.07 -3.86
N GLU A 27 0.42 2.40 -4.73
CA GLU A 27 0.05 2.13 -6.11
C GLU A 27 0.03 0.63 -6.35
N VAL A 28 -1.00 0.16 -7.04
CA VAL A 28 -1.07 -1.21 -7.56
C VAL A 28 -0.83 -1.13 -9.05
N ARG A 29 0.16 -1.87 -9.55
CA ARG A 29 0.54 -1.89 -10.96
C ARG A 29 0.43 -3.30 -11.52
N ASP A 30 -0.05 -3.42 -12.75
CA ASP A 30 -0.08 -4.69 -13.47
C ASP A 30 1.32 -5.09 -13.98
N ARG A 31 1.42 -6.29 -14.57
CA ARG A 31 2.66 -6.80 -15.18
C ARG A 31 3.29 -5.92 -16.27
N ASN A 32 2.50 -5.01 -16.86
CA ASN A 32 2.96 -4.08 -17.90
C ASN A 32 3.36 -2.72 -17.30
N GLY A 33 3.27 -2.55 -15.97
CA GLY A 33 3.53 -1.31 -15.27
C GLY A 33 2.38 -0.30 -15.34
N GLN A 34 1.18 -0.70 -15.81
CA GLN A 34 0.01 0.17 -15.80
C GLN A 34 -0.61 0.20 -14.40
N MET A 35 -0.99 1.39 -13.94
CA MET A 35 -1.60 1.57 -12.64
C MET A 35 -3.05 1.11 -12.64
N ALA A 36 -3.37 0.12 -11.80
CA ALA A 36 -4.71 -0.41 -11.62
C ALA A 36 -5.46 0.29 -10.49
N ALA A 37 -4.77 0.62 -9.40
CA ALA A 37 -5.36 1.33 -8.26
C ALA A 37 -4.34 2.23 -7.57
N ARG A 38 -4.80 3.29 -6.91
CA ARG A 38 -3.94 4.23 -6.18
C ARG A 38 -4.64 4.86 -4.99
N VAL A 39 -3.88 5.11 -3.92
CA VAL A 39 -4.19 6.11 -2.90
C VAL A 39 -2.96 6.96 -2.62
N SER A 40 -3.16 8.24 -2.28
CA SER A 40 -2.12 9.15 -1.79
C SER A 40 -2.77 10.09 -0.80
N ASP A 41 -2.42 9.95 0.47
CA ASP A 41 -2.98 10.74 1.56
C ASP A 41 -2.00 10.73 2.74
N THR A 42 -2.17 11.65 3.69
CA THR A 42 -1.45 11.58 4.97
C THR A 42 -2.11 10.58 5.91
N PHE A 43 -3.41 10.32 5.78
CA PHE A 43 -4.20 9.49 6.70
C PHE A 43 -4.15 9.93 8.18
N GLY A 44 -3.58 11.10 8.48
CA GLY A 44 -3.29 11.54 9.84
C GLY A 44 -2.09 10.82 10.47
N ALA A 45 -1.99 10.94 11.80
CA ALA A 45 -0.93 10.31 12.58
C ALA A 45 -1.27 8.85 12.89
N PHE A 46 -0.26 7.98 12.86
CA PHE A 46 -0.40 6.58 13.29
C PHE A 46 0.46 6.35 14.54
N ASN A 47 -0.19 6.13 15.68
CA ASN A 47 0.48 5.89 16.96
C ASN A 47 1.05 4.46 17.04
N ASP A 48 1.99 4.24 17.95
CA ASP A 48 2.59 2.93 18.21
C ASP A 48 1.54 1.86 18.50
N HIS A 49 1.80 0.66 17.99
CA HIS A 49 0.97 -0.53 18.19
C HIS A 49 -0.49 -0.37 17.75
N THR A 50 -0.76 0.49 16.75
CA THR A 50 -2.11 0.71 16.21
C THR A 50 -2.28 0.12 14.81
N ASN A 51 -3.51 -0.31 14.53
CA ASN A 51 -3.95 -0.69 13.19
C ASN A 51 -4.69 0.48 12.55
N ASN A 52 -4.35 0.79 11.31
CA ASN A 52 -4.92 1.90 10.55
C ASN A 52 -5.40 1.40 9.18
N GLY A 53 -6.63 1.77 8.81
CA GLY A 53 -7.34 1.23 7.65
C GLY A 53 -8.41 0.19 8.01
N PRO A 54 -8.94 -0.55 7.02
CA PRO A 54 -8.58 -0.48 5.60
C PRO A 54 -8.97 0.84 4.95
N TYR A 55 -8.06 1.39 4.14
CA TYR A 55 -8.31 2.56 3.29
C TYR A 55 -8.52 2.10 1.85
N ASN A 56 -9.56 2.65 1.21
CA ASN A 56 -9.85 2.35 -0.19
C ASN A 56 -8.83 3.01 -1.12
N LEU A 57 -8.33 2.24 -2.08
CA LEU A 57 -7.64 2.78 -3.24
C LEU A 57 -8.67 3.11 -4.32
N SER A 58 -8.44 4.21 -5.03
CA SER A 58 -9.21 4.53 -6.22
C SER A 58 -8.83 3.56 -7.34
N ILE A 59 -9.80 2.80 -7.84
CA ILE A 59 -9.63 1.94 -9.00
C ILE A 59 -9.54 2.82 -10.25
N LEU A 60 -8.40 2.76 -10.94
CA LEU A 60 -8.12 3.51 -12.16
C LEU A 60 -8.27 2.64 -13.41
N ASN A 61 -8.01 1.34 -13.28
CA ASN A 61 -8.19 0.34 -14.31
C ASN A 61 -8.70 -0.96 -13.70
N HIS A 62 -9.74 -1.54 -14.30
CA HIS A 62 -10.29 -2.85 -13.93
C HIS A 62 -9.44 -3.99 -14.50
N ALA A 63 -8.15 -3.98 -14.16
CA ALA A 63 -7.19 -4.97 -14.64
C ALA A 63 -7.62 -6.40 -14.27
N SER A 64 -7.27 -7.36 -15.13
CA SER A 64 -7.56 -8.76 -14.88
C SER A 64 -6.70 -9.30 -13.73
N LYS A 65 -7.20 -10.32 -13.03
CA LYS A 65 -6.43 -11.02 -11.98
C LYS A 65 -5.09 -11.51 -12.50
N ASP A 66 -5.07 -12.12 -13.67
CA ASP A 66 -3.84 -12.65 -14.27
C ASP A 66 -2.83 -11.52 -14.50
N ASP A 67 -3.26 -10.37 -15.02
CA ASP A 67 -2.38 -9.22 -15.24
C ASP A 67 -1.78 -8.69 -13.94
N LEU A 68 -2.57 -8.64 -12.86
CA LEU A 68 -2.14 -8.19 -11.54
C LEU A 68 -1.28 -9.21 -10.80
N GLN A 69 -1.47 -10.51 -11.00
CA GLN A 69 -0.64 -11.54 -10.38
C GLN A 69 0.83 -11.45 -10.85
N GLY A 70 1.09 -10.92 -12.06
CA GLY A 70 2.44 -10.62 -12.54
C GLY A 70 2.91 -9.19 -12.23
N GLY A 71 2.11 -8.43 -11.47
CA GLY A 71 2.32 -7.03 -11.14
C GLY A 71 2.99 -6.84 -9.79
N ASN A 72 2.83 -5.63 -9.23
CA ASN A 72 3.38 -5.26 -7.94
C ASN A 72 2.58 -4.17 -7.23
N VAL A 73 2.85 -4.03 -5.93
CA VAL A 73 2.48 -2.88 -5.12
C VAL A 73 3.71 -2.01 -4.95
N LEU A 74 3.61 -0.72 -5.27
CA LEU A 74 4.61 0.29 -4.94
C LEU A 74 4.09 1.10 -3.76
N LEU A 75 4.89 1.13 -2.70
CA LEU A 75 4.71 2.00 -1.55
C LEU A 75 5.72 3.15 -1.66
N ARG A 76 5.24 4.38 -1.49
CA ARG A 76 6.08 5.55 -1.29
C ARG A 76 5.66 6.28 -0.02
N VAL A 77 6.63 6.60 0.82
CA VAL A 77 6.43 7.42 2.01
C VAL A 77 7.26 8.68 1.85
N ASP A 78 6.64 9.83 2.07
CA ASP A 78 7.27 11.15 2.01
C ASP A 78 7.28 11.72 3.44
N PRO A 79 8.31 11.41 4.27
CA PRO A 79 8.44 11.94 5.62
C PRO A 79 8.58 13.46 5.63
N VAL A 80 8.14 14.10 6.70
CA VAL A 80 8.30 15.54 6.92
C VAL A 80 8.97 15.77 8.28
N GLY A 81 10.24 16.22 8.27
CA GLY A 81 11.01 16.43 9.49
C GLY A 81 11.60 15.13 10.03
N ASP A 82 12.10 15.16 11.26
CA ASP A 82 12.78 14.02 11.90
C ASP A 82 11.80 12.88 12.28
N ASP A 83 11.12 12.30 11.29
CA ASP A 83 10.14 11.21 11.41
C ASP A 83 10.81 9.89 11.00
N THR A 84 10.66 8.88 11.84
CA THR A 84 11.00 7.49 11.52
C THR A 84 9.73 6.70 11.73
N TRP A 85 9.25 5.98 10.72
CA TRP A 85 8.04 5.17 10.86
C TRP A 85 8.38 3.69 10.68
N ARG A 86 8.03 2.86 11.68
CA ARG A 86 8.17 1.41 11.66
C ARG A 86 6.82 0.72 11.58
N PHE A 87 6.58 -0.09 10.55
CA PHE A 87 5.26 -0.65 10.31
C PHE A 87 5.23 -1.92 9.47
N ASN A 88 4.05 -2.51 9.40
CA ASN A 88 3.70 -3.58 8.47
C ASN A 88 2.63 -3.07 7.50
N LEU A 89 2.68 -3.54 6.26
CA LEU A 89 1.78 -3.20 5.16
C LEU A 89 0.97 -4.43 4.77
N PHE A 90 -0.34 -4.26 4.59
CA PHE A 90 -1.23 -5.25 4.00
C PHE A 90 -2.08 -4.62 2.90
N VAL A 91 -1.95 -5.10 1.66
CA VAL A 91 -2.80 -4.71 0.53
C VAL A 91 -3.66 -5.90 0.13
N ASP A 92 -4.96 -5.68 -0.03
CA ASP A 92 -5.93 -6.67 -0.46
C ASP A 92 -6.67 -6.21 -1.72
N LEU A 93 -6.67 -7.07 -2.73
CA LEU A 93 -7.34 -6.85 -4.02
C LEU A 93 -8.47 -7.86 -4.16
N LEU A 94 -9.71 -7.39 -4.22
CA LEU A 94 -10.89 -8.22 -4.44
C LEU A 94 -11.33 -8.15 -5.91
N PHE A 95 -11.58 -9.31 -6.49
CA PHE A 95 -11.99 -9.49 -7.87
C PHE A 95 -13.47 -9.82 -8.00
N ALA A 96 -14.04 -9.58 -9.18
CA ALA A 96 -15.45 -9.80 -9.47
C ALA A 96 -15.94 -11.26 -9.26
N ASP A 97 -15.04 -12.24 -9.24
CA ASP A 97 -15.35 -13.65 -8.93
C ASP A 97 -15.26 -13.99 -7.43
N GLY A 98 -15.02 -12.99 -6.57
CA GLY A 98 -14.85 -13.14 -5.13
C GLY A 98 -13.46 -13.63 -4.72
N SER A 99 -12.54 -13.82 -5.66
CA SER A 99 -11.18 -14.20 -5.33
C SER A 99 -10.33 -12.99 -4.95
N HIS A 100 -9.19 -13.24 -4.30
CA HIS A 100 -8.27 -12.19 -3.83
C HIS A 100 -6.86 -12.35 -4.44
N LEU A 101 -6.12 -11.24 -4.44
CA LEU A 101 -4.66 -11.18 -4.45
C LEU A 101 -4.20 -10.26 -3.32
N THR A 102 -3.09 -10.59 -2.68
CA THR A 102 -2.58 -9.82 -1.54
C THR A 102 -1.11 -9.47 -1.70
N ALA A 103 -0.70 -8.35 -1.09
CA ALA A 103 0.72 -8.06 -0.87
C ALA A 103 0.93 -7.71 0.60
N THR A 104 1.97 -8.29 1.19
CA THR A 104 2.31 -8.10 2.60
C THR A 104 3.78 -7.76 2.75
N ALA A 105 4.09 -6.86 3.66
CA ALA A 105 5.47 -6.60 4.06
C ALA A 105 5.49 -6.25 5.54
N ASP A 106 6.37 -6.92 6.30
CA ASP A 106 6.51 -6.73 7.73
C ASP A 106 7.85 -6.08 8.07
N GLY A 107 7.89 -5.31 9.14
CA GLY A 107 9.13 -4.69 9.65
C GLY A 107 9.71 -3.64 8.71
N LEU A 108 8.85 -2.92 7.98
CA LEU A 108 9.25 -1.77 7.18
C LEU A 108 9.71 -0.65 8.10
N GLU A 109 10.79 0.02 7.71
CA GLU A 109 11.28 1.24 8.34
C GLU A 109 11.50 2.27 7.24
N VAL A 110 11.03 3.49 7.46
CA VAL A 110 11.29 4.65 6.60
C VAL A 110 11.61 5.85 7.47
N ASN A 111 12.62 6.59 7.04
CA ASN A 111 13.07 7.85 7.61
C ASN A 111 13.54 8.79 6.47
N GLU A 112 13.89 10.03 6.79
CA GLU A 112 14.30 11.04 5.80
C GLU A 112 15.53 10.63 4.96
N GLU A 113 16.42 9.79 5.48
CA GLU A 113 17.66 9.37 4.82
C GLU A 113 17.51 8.08 3.98
N SER A 114 16.40 7.37 4.14
CA SER A 114 16.17 6.06 3.53
C SER A 114 15.52 6.11 2.15
N GLU A 115 15.54 4.99 1.41
CA GLU A 115 14.77 4.85 0.18
C GLU A 115 13.27 4.96 0.49
N GLN A 116 12.70 6.09 0.12
CA GLN A 116 11.29 6.44 0.29
C GLN A 116 10.33 5.59 -0.55
N GLN A 117 10.83 4.69 -1.39
CA GLN A 117 10.04 3.85 -2.30
C GLN A 117 10.42 2.39 -2.17
N GLN A 118 9.41 1.53 -2.00
CA GLN A 118 9.58 0.08 -1.92
C GLN A 118 8.55 -0.62 -2.79
N THR A 119 8.88 -1.80 -3.30
CA THR A 119 8.01 -2.57 -4.21
C THR A 119 7.83 -4.00 -3.72
N PHE A 120 6.60 -4.50 -3.75
CA PHE A 120 6.21 -5.81 -3.25
C PHE A 120 5.44 -6.59 -4.33
N GLY A 121 5.69 -7.90 -4.42
CA GLY A 121 4.94 -8.78 -5.32
C GLY A 121 3.52 -9.04 -4.81
N LEU A 122 2.59 -9.25 -5.75
CA LEU A 122 1.23 -9.71 -5.45
C LEU A 122 1.20 -11.24 -5.44
N ASN A 123 0.54 -11.83 -4.45
CA ASN A 123 0.43 -13.29 -4.23
C ASN A 123 -1.02 -13.74 -4.16
#